data_AF-A0A7J8HAZ6-F1
#
_entry.id   AF-A0A7J8HAZ6-F1
#
_cell.length_a   1.000
_cell.length_b   1.000
_cell.length_c   1.000
_cell.angle_alpha   90.00
_cell.angle_beta   90.00
_cell.angle_gamma   90.00
#
_symmetry.space_group_name_H-M   'P 1'
#
loop_
_entity.id
_entity.type
_entity.pdbx_description
1 polymer ?
#
loop_
_entity_poly.entity_id
_entity_poly.type
_entity_poly.pdbx_seq_one_letter_code
_entity_poly.pdbx_strand_id
1 'polypeptide(L)'
;MAALCPGMSSSFSEPRTSHGFENQDSRDSQLRLVLVGKTGAGKSATGNNLVAEFRDRHCVLNNKATGAEQEAQRAQLLDMVQCVVMENEGGFYTNQMFQRAEAEIQKLIHAIQEQSRAELEREKRQLREEYEENIRKLQDEQERIMRKADMERTLAERERSCAERQQNARAEAEGQEDILDVILTVFNIAFFILKLVFMDN
;
A
#
# COMPACT_ATOMS: atom_id res chain seq x y z
N MET A 1 -26.57 6.02 25.67
CA MET A 1 -25.96 5.08 26.64
C MET A 1 -25.06 5.88 27.55
N ALA A 2 -25.47 6.07 28.79
CA ALA A 2 -24.71 6.77 29.83
C ALA A 2 -23.82 5.76 30.56
N ALA A 3 -22.53 6.04 30.66
CA ALA A 3 -21.62 5.27 31.49
C ALA A 3 -21.50 5.95 32.85
N LEU A 4 -22.11 5.34 33.86
CA LEU A 4 -21.78 5.55 35.27
C LEU A 4 -20.46 4.85 35.58
N CYS A 5 -19.55 5.52 36.28
CA CYS A 5 -18.50 4.88 37.07
C CYS A 5 -18.74 5.16 38.56
N PRO A 6 -18.86 4.13 39.42
CA PRO A 6 -19.05 4.26 40.86
C PRO A 6 -17.71 4.19 41.62
N GLY A 7 -17.60 4.88 42.76
CA GLY A 7 -16.49 4.64 43.69
C GLY A 7 -16.17 5.78 44.66
N MET A 8 -17.12 6.17 45.50
CA MET A 8 -16.84 6.93 46.73
C MET A 8 -16.57 5.94 47.86
N SER A 9 -15.38 6.00 48.46
CA SER A 9 -15.19 5.57 49.85
C SER A 9 -14.63 6.75 50.62
N SER A 10 -15.39 7.15 51.63
CA SER A 10 -15.12 8.23 52.55
C SER A 10 -14.17 7.76 53.65
N SER A 11 -13.09 8.49 53.89
CA SER A 11 -12.50 8.57 55.22
C SER A 11 -12.12 10.02 55.53
N PHE A 12 -12.81 10.51 56.55
CA PHE A 12 -12.72 11.81 57.15
C PHE A 12 -11.52 11.81 58.12
N SER A 13 -10.60 12.76 57.98
CA SER A 13 -9.67 13.13 59.05
C SER A 13 -9.06 14.52 58.79
N GLU A 14 -9.55 15.52 59.53
CA GLU A 14 -8.81 16.75 59.85
C GLU A 14 -7.92 16.51 61.10
N PRO A 15 -7.18 17.51 61.62
CA PRO A 15 -6.03 18.17 61.01
C PRO A 15 -4.80 18.00 61.92
N ARG A 16 -3.58 18.00 61.37
CA ARG A 16 -2.38 18.24 62.19
C ARG A 16 -1.48 19.29 61.57
N THR A 17 -1.54 20.44 62.21
CA THR A 17 -0.49 21.45 62.29
C THR A 17 0.89 20.81 62.45
N SER A 18 1.87 21.25 61.67
CA SER A 18 2.96 22.10 62.16
C SER A 18 4.17 22.06 61.23
N HIS A 19 4.93 23.16 61.25
CA HIS A 19 6.25 23.36 60.62
C HIS A 19 6.17 23.60 59.10
N GLY A 20 6.17 24.84 58.61
CA GLY A 20 7.12 25.89 58.96
C GLY A 20 8.19 25.94 57.87
N PHE A 21 7.84 26.55 56.75
CA PHE A 21 8.81 27.18 55.86
C PHE A 21 8.26 28.56 55.55
N GLU A 22 8.74 29.53 56.32
CA GLU A 22 8.69 30.93 55.95
C GLU A 22 9.46 31.13 54.63
N ASN A 23 9.03 32.19 53.95
CA ASN A 23 9.69 32.87 52.84
C ASN A 23 9.44 32.31 51.45
N GLN A 24 8.37 32.84 50.84
CA GLN A 24 8.59 33.74 49.69
C GLN A 24 7.49 34.79 49.68
N ASP A 25 7.83 35.99 50.18
CA ASP A 25 7.23 37.25 49.77
C ASP A 25 7.42 37.39 48.25
N SER A 26 6.58 36.69 47.47
CA SER A 26 6.35 37.08 46.09
C SER A 26 5.40 38.26 46.17
N ARG A 27 5.98 39.45 46.37
CA ARG A 27 5.26 40.71 46.30
C ARG A 27 4.48 40.66 45.00
N ASP A 28 3.16 40.57 45.15
CA ASP A 28 2.18 40.67 44.09
C ASP A 28 2.49 41.97 43.34
N SER A 29 3.30 41.86 42.29
CA SER A 29 3.73 42.98 41.49
C SER A 29 2.55 43.25 40.57
N GLN A 30 1.49 43.83 41.13
CA GLN A 30 0.33 44.28 40.39
C GLN A 30 0.80 45.35 39.41
N LEU A 31 1.10 44.91 38.20
CA LEU A 31 1.35 45.77 37.06
C LEU A 31 0.04 46.49 36.74
N ARG A 32 -0.01 47.79 37.06
CA ARG A 32 -1.15 48.65 36.73
C ARG A 32 -0.92 49.28 35.37
N LEU A 33 -1.76 48.93 34.39
CA LEU A 33 -1.80 49.61 33.10
C LEU A 33 -2.48 50.97 33.26
N VAL A 34 -1.72 52.05 33.14
CA VAL A 34 -2.24 53.42 33.24
C VAL A 34 -2.30 54.05 31.85
N LEU A 35 -3.52 54.31 31.35
CA LEU A 35 -3.74 54.99 30.09
C LEU A 35 -3.68 56.52 30.27
N VAL A 36 -2.56 57.14 29.90
CA VAL A 36 -2.37 58.59 29.96
C VAL A 36 -2.71 59.24 28.61
N GLY A 37 -3.46 60.34 28.64
CA GLY A 37 -3.79 61.14 27.46
C GLY A 37 -4.26 62.54 27.84
N LYS A 38 -4.44 63.41 26.84
CA LYS A 38 -5.00 64.76 27.07
C LYS A 38 -6.32 64.66 27.85
N THR A 39 -6.48 65.48 28.89
CA THR A 39 -7.71 65.55 29.69
C THR A 39 -8.92 65.77 28.78
N GLY A 40 -9.98 64.98 28.96
CA GLY A 40 -11.19 65.04 28.13
C GLY A 40 -11.16 64.21 26.83
N ALA A 41 -10.05 63.53 26.48
CA ALA A 41 -10.02 62.64 25.31
C ALA A 41 -10.67 61.26 25.52
N GLY A 42 -11.08 60.92 26.75
CA GLY A 42 -11.80 59.66 27.04
C GLY A 42 -10.96 58.39 26.94
N LYS A 43 -9.63 58.45 26.76
CA LYS A 43 -8.76 57.27 26.55
C LYS A 43 -8.88 56.22 27.67
N SER A 44 -8.94 56.65 28.93
CA SER A 44 -9.12 55.76 30.09
C SER A 44 -10.51 55.12 30.11
N ALA A 45 -11.55 55.88 29.78
CA ALA A 45 -12.91 55.37 29.67
C ALA A 45 -13.04 54.32 28.55
N THR A 46 -12.48 54.60 27.37
CA THR A 46 -12.48 53.64 26.24
C THR A 46 -11.67 52.39 26.55
N GLY A 47 -10.49 52.51 27.16
CA GLY A 47 -9.66 51.36 27.53
C GLY A 47 -10.34 50.45 28.56
N ASN A 48 -10.96 51.03 29.59
CA ASN A 48 -11.68 50.25 30.60
C ASN A 48 -12.94 49.59 30.03
N ASN A 49 -13.66 50.26 29.12
CA ASN A 49 -14.81 49.66 28.44
C ASN A 49 -14.41 48.43 27.61
N LEU A 50 -13.27 48.48 26.93
CA LEU A 50 -12.79 47.37 26.11
C LEU A 50 -12.44 46.14 26.95
N VAL A 51 -11.73 46.34 28.07
CA VAL A 51 -11.39 45.24 29.00
C VAL A 51 -12.65 44.59 29.57
N ALA A 52 -13.65 45.41 29.92
CA ALA A 52 -14.95 44.93 30.38
C ALA A 52 -15.72 44.17 29.29
N GLU A 53 -15.70 44.65 28.05
CA GLU A 53 -16.36 43.99 26.90
C GLU A 53 -15.77 42.60 26.63
N PHE A 54 -14.46 42.44 26.81
CA PHE A 54 -13.79 41.14 26.71
C PHE A 54 -13.90 40.29 27.98
N ARG A 55 -14.68 40.71 28.99
CA ARG A 55 -14.92 39.99 30.25
C ARG A 55 -13.62 39.64 30.99
N ASP A 56 -12.71 40.61 31.05
CA ASP A 56 -11.40 40.45 31.70
C ASP A 56 -10.52 39.31 31.11
N ARG A 57 -10.82 38.83 29.90
CA ARG A 57 -9.99 37.85 29.19
C ARG A 57 -8.77 38.52 28.56
N HIS A 58 -7.74 38.72 29.36
CA HIS A 58 -6.49 39.35 28.95
C HIS A 58 -5.28 38.57 29.44
N CYS A 59 -4.20 38.59 28.67
CA CYS A 59 -2.91 38.01 29.03
C CYS A 59 -1.80 39.04 28.79
N VAL A 60 -0.85 39.12 29.71
CA VAL A 60 0.34 39.97 29.56
C VAL A 60 1.51 39.09 29.14
N LEU A 61 2.12 39.40 28.00
CA LEU A 61 3.19 38.60 27.41
C LEU A 61 4.48 39.40 27.33
N ASN A 62 5.59 38.79 27.71
CA ASN A 62 6.93 39.29 27.50
C ASN A 62 7.59 38.47 26.38
N ASN A 63 7.56 38.98 25.15
CA ASN A 63 8.12 38.28 23.98
C ASN A 63 9.66 38.06 24.02
N LYS A 64 10.34 38.59 25.04
CA LYS A 64 11.78 38.36 25.29
C LYS A 64 12.03 37.33 26.40
N ALA A 65 10.99 36.86 27.08
CA ALA A 65 11.11 35.84 28.10
C ALA A 65 11.65 34.53 27.50
N THR A 66 12.50 33.84 28.26
CA THR A 66 13.04 32.54 27.88
C THR A 66 12.94 31.57 29.07
N GLY A 67 13.01 30.26 28.78
CA GLY A 67 12.99 29.24 29.82
C GLY A 67 11.67 29.21 30.61
N ALA A 68 11.77 29.17 31.94
CA ALA A 68 10.62 28.99 32.82
C ALA A 68 9.57 30.12 32.72
N GLU A 69 10.00 31.37 32.50
CA GLU A 69 9.08 32.51 32.34
C GLU A 69 8.25 32.39 31.06
N GLN A 70 8.87 31.93 29.97
CA GLN A 70 8.18 31.72 28.70
C GLN A 70 7.13 30.60 28.81
N GLU A 71 7.48 29.49 29.47
CA GLU A 71 6.54 28.37 29.65
C GLU A 71 5.38 28.76 30.58
N ALA A 72 5.64 29.54 31.63
CA ALA A 72 4.59 30.05 32.51
C ALA A 72 3.60 30.96 31.76
N GLN A 73 4.09 31.88 30.93
CA GLN A 73 3.25 32.75 30.10
C GLN A 73 2.46 31.96 29.04
N ARG A 74 3.08 30.94 28.44
CA ARG A 74 2.42 30.03 27.51
C ARG A 74 1.29 29.26 28.19
N ALA A 75 1.54 28.70 29.37
CA ALA A 75 0.55 27.96 30.14
C ALA A 75 -0.64 28.86 30.51
N GLN A 76 -0.39 30.08 30.98
CA GLN A 76 -1.45 31.06 31.29
C GLN A 76 -2.32 31.39 30.07
N LEU A 77 -1.71 31.60 28.90
CA LEU A 77 -2.45 31.87 27.67
C LEU A 77 -3.32 30.68 27.25
N LEU A 78 -2.78 29.46 27.32
CA LEU A 78 -3.52 28.26 26.95
C LEU A 78 -4.67 27.96 27.91
N ASP A 79 -4.48 28.19 29.21
CA ASP A 79 -5.54 28.07 30.21
C ASP A 79 -6.69 29.04 29.94
N MET A 80 -6.38 30.29 29.59
CA MET A 80 -7.38 31.28 29.17
C MET A 80 -8.13 30.84 27.90
N VAL A 81 -7.41 30.37 26.88
CA VAL A 81 -8.04 29.85 25.64
C VAL A 81 -8.94 28.67 25.95
N GLN A 82 -8.50 27.74 26.80
CA GLN A 82 -9.27 26.57 27.18
C GLN A 82 -10.53 26.97 27.96
N CYS A 83 -10.43 27.94 28.87
CA CYS A 83 -11.59 28.52 29.55
C CYS A 83 -12.60 29.07 28.54
N VAL A 84 -12.15 29.86 27.56
CA VAL A 84 -13.03 30.39 26.50
C VAL A 84 -13.68 29.30 25.68
N VAL A 85 -12.95 28.23 25.35
CA VAL A 85 -13.50 27.09 24.61
C VAL A 85 -14.54 26.36 25.45
N MET A 86 -14.30 26.14 26.75
CA MET A 86 -15.26 25.51 27.65
C MET A 86 -16.52 26.38 27.83
N GLU A 87 -16.37 27.70 27.98
CA GLU A 87 -17.48 28.66 28.03
C GLU A 87 -18.32 28.64 26.75
N ASN A 88 -17.69 28.37 25.60
CA ASN A 88 -18.35 28.22 24.31
C ASN A 88 -18.79 26.77 24.03
N GLU A 89 -18.85 25.90 25.04
CA GLU A 89 -19.29 24.50 24.93
C GLU A 89 -18.45 23.67 23.94
N GLY A 90 -17.17 24.00 23.78
CA GLY A 90 -16.28 23.39 22.78
C GLY A 90 -16.46 23.93 21.37
N GLY A 91 -17.37 24.88 21.16
CA GLY A 91 -17.60 25.54 19.88
C GLY A 91 -16.46 26.46 19.46
N PHE A 92 -16.32 26.62 18.16
CA PHE A 92 -15.41 27.60 17.54
C PHE A 92 -16.20 28.80 17.03
N TYR A 93 -15.51 29.93 16.89
CA TYR A 93 -16.13 31.12 16.30
C TYR A 93 -16.57 30.82 14.87
N THR A 94 -17.83 31.07 14.57
CA THR A 94 -18.41 30.84 13.25
C THR A 94 -19.33 31.98 12.84
N ASN A 95 -19.45 32.17 11.53
CA ASN A 95 -20.34 33.13 10.89
C ASN A 95 -20.74 32.55 9.51
N GLN A 96 -21.77 33.11 8.88
CA GLN A 96 -22.27 32.73 7.56
C GLN A 96 -21.16 32.69 6.49
N MET A 97 -20.16 33.59 6.55
CA MET A 97 -19.02 33.53 5.62
C MET A 97 -18.19 32.26 5.79
N PHE A 98 -17.86 31.88 7.03
CA PHE A 98 -17.10 30.65 7.32
C PHE A 98 -17.89 29.40 6.95
N GLN A 99 -19.19 29.38 7.26
CA GLN A 99 -20.05 28.24 6.91
C GLN A 99 -20.14 28.01 5.39
N ARG A 100 -20.23 29.08 4.60
CA ARG A 100 -20.22 29.00 3.14
C ARG A 100 -18.87 28.52 2.62
N ALA A 101 -17.77 29.09 3.13
CA ALA A 101 -16.43 28.68 2.72
C ALA A 101 -16.19 27.20 3.02
N GLU A 102 -16.53 26.74 4.22
CA GLU A 102 -16.40 25.34 4.64
C GLU A 102 -17.23 24.41 3.74
N ALA A 103 -18.47 24.77 3.43
CA ALA A 103 -19.33 23.97 2.55
C ALA A 103 -18.74 23.82 1.13
N GLU A 104 -18.17 24.89 0.57
CA GLU A 104 -17.53 24.82 -0.76
C GLU A 104 -16.23 24.01 -0.73
N ILE A 105 -15.42 24.16 0.32
CA ILE A 105 -14.21 23.35 0.53
C ILE A 105 -14.59 21.86 0.62
N GLN A 106 -15.61 21.52 1.41
CA GLN A 106 -16.08 20.14 1.56
C GLN A 106 -16.59 19.55 0.23
N LYS A 107 -17.34 20.33 -0.57
CA LYS A 107 -17.77 19.89 -1.92
C LYS A 107 -16.58 19.61 -2.83
N LEU A 108 -15.58 20.49 -2.84
CA LEU A 108 -14.37 20.32 -3.66
C LEU A 108 -13.58 19.07 -3.23
N ILE A 109 -13.41 18.87 -1.91
CA ILE A 109 -12.74 17.69 -1.37
C ILE A 109 -13.47 16.41 -1.82
N HIS A 110 -14.80 16.39 -1.74
CA HIS A 110 -15.59 15.23 -2.16
C HIS A 110 -15.43 14.95 -3.66
N ALA A 111 -15.57 15.99 -4.50
CA ALA A 111 -15.45 15.85 -5.95
C ALA A 111 -14.06 15.33 -6.37
N ILE A 112 -12.99 15.87 -5.77
CA ILE A 112 -11.62 15.42 -6.02
C ILE A 112 -11.46 13.95 -5.60
N GLN A 113 -11.94 13.57 -4.42
CA GLN A 113 -11.84 12.20 -3.93
C GLN A 113 -12.58 11.20 -4.83
N GLU A 114 -13.78 11.54 -5.29
CA GLU A 114 -14.54 10.69 -6.21
C GLU A 114 -13.84 10.55 -7.57
N GLN A 115 -13.34 11.65 -8.12
CA GLN A 115 -12.61 11.63 -9.39
C GLN A 115 -11.36 10.76 -9.29
N SER A 116 -10.53 10.96 -8.26
CA SER A 116 -9.31 10.15 -8.06
C SER A 116 -9.62 8.67 -7.87
N ARG A 117 -10.72 8.33 -7.17
CA ARG A 117 -11.16 6.93 -7.05
C ARG A 117 -11.56 6.35 -8.41
N ALA A 118 -12.35 7.08 -9.19
CA ALA A 118 -12.80 6.63 -10.50
C ALA A 118 -11.62 6.46 -11.48
N GLU A 119 -10.64 7.37 -11.46
CA GLU A 119 -9.42 7.27 -12.27
C GLU A 119 -8.60 6.04 -11.90
N LEU A 120 -8.35 5.83 -10.61
CA LEU A 120 -7.63 4.65 -10.12
C LEU A 120 -8.32 3.34 -10.52
N GLU A 121 -9.65 3.29 -10.48
CA GLU A 121 -10.42 2.12 -10.90
C GLU A 121 -10.33 1.86 -12.41
N ARG A 122 -10.30 2.91 -13.23
CA ARG A 122 -10.12 2.81 -14.69
C ARG A 122 -8.72 2.28 -15.03
N GLU A 123 -7.68 2.85 -14.43
CA GLU A 123 -6.30 2.42 -14.66
C GLU A 123 -6.11 0.96 -14.23
N LYS A 124 -6.62 0.59 -13.06
CA LYS A 124 -6.58 -0.81 -12.59
C LYS A 124 -7.31 -1.77 -13.52
N ARG A 125 -8.41 -1.32 -14.16
CA ARG A 125 -9.16 -2.13 -15.12
C ARG A 125 -8.39 -2.30 -16.42
N GLN A 126 -7.88 -1.21 -16.98
CA GLN A 126 -7.06 -1.25 -18.20
C GLN A 126 -5.86 -2.16 -18.03
N LEU A 127 -5.15 -2.03 -16.91
CA LEU A 127 -3.99 -2.86 -16.62
C LEU A 127 -4.37 -4.35 -16.52
N ARG A 128 -5.49 -4.68 -15.87
CA ARG A 128 -5.99 -6.07 -15.79
C ARG A 128 -6.34 -6.62 -17.16
N GLU A 129 -7.09 -5.87 -17.97
CA GLU A 129 -7.50 -6.28 -19.31
C GLU A 129 -6.27 -6.53 -20.20
N GLU A 130 -5.25 -5.67 -20.12
CA GLU A 130 -3.99 -5.84 -20.84
C GLU A 130 -3.25 -7.12 -20.42
N TYR A 131 -3.13 -7.37 -19.11
CA TYR A 131 -2.52 -8.62 -18.63
C TYR A 131 -3.31 -9.86 -19.05
N GLU A 132 -4.64 -9.83 -18.98
CA GLU A 132 -5.50 -10.93 -19.41
C GLU A 132 -5.38 -11.20 -20.93
N GLU A 133 -5.25 -10.16 -21.75
CA GLU A 133 -4.98 -10.31 -23.17
C GLU A 133 -3.58 -10.90 -23.43
N ASN A 134 -2.56 -10.44 -22.71
CA ASN A 134 -1.20 -10.97 -22.84
C ASN A 134 -1.12 -12.45 -22.43
N ILE A 135 -1.80 -12.83 -21.34
CA ILE A 135 -1.90 -14.24 -20.92
C ILE A 135 -2.55 -15.09 -22.01
N ARG A 136 -3.67 -14.63 -22.59
CA ARG A 136 -4.35 -15.34 -23.70
C ARG A 136 -3.43 -15.53 -24.91
N LYS A 137 -2.73 -14.47 -25.34
CA LYS A 137 -1.78 -14.56 -26.47
C LYS A 137 -0.67 -15.58 -26.22
N LEU A 138 -0.11 -15.60 -25.01
CA LEU A 138 0.93 -16.57 -24.64
C LEU A 138 0.41 -18.00 -24.62
N GLN A 139 -0.82 -18.22 -24.13
CA GLN A 139 -1.46 -19.54 -24.13
C GLN A 139 -1.72 -20.03 -25.56
N ASP A 140 -2.26 -19.18 -26.42
CA ASP A 140 -2.52 -19.50 -27.83
C ASP A 140 -1.23 -19.85 -28.58
N GLU A 141 -0.14 -19.13 -28.32
CA GLU A 141 1.16 -19.41 -28.93
C GLU A 141 1.75 -20.73 -28.41
N GLN A 142 1.67 -20.99 -27.10
CA GLN A 142 2.07 -22.29 -26.54
C GLN A 142 1.28 -23.45 -27.16
N GLU A 143 -0.04 -23.28 -27.33
CA GLU A 143 -0.87 -24.30 -27.95
C GLU A 143 -0.49 -24.53 -29.42
N ARG A 144 -0.18 -23.45 -30.17
CA ARG A 144 0.33 -23.56 -31.54
C ARG A 144 1.66 -24.29 -31.61
N ILE A 145 2.59 -24.01 -30.69
CA ILE A 145 3.89 -24.69 -30.62
C ILE A 145 3.69 -26.17 -30.31
N MET A 146 2.86 -26.49 -29.31
CA MET A 146 2.55 -27.88 -28.94
C MET A 146 1.93 -28.66 -30.10
N ARG A 147 0.94 -28.10 -30.80
CA ARG A 147 0.31 -28.73 -31.97
C ARG A 147 1.32 -28.99 -33.11
N LYS A 148 2.23 -28.05 -33.37
CA LYS A 148 3.29 -28.23 -34.37
C LYS A 148 4.26 -29.33 -33.98
N ALA A 149 4.70 -29.35 -32.72
CA ALA A 149 5.62 -30.36 -32.20
C ALA A 149 4.99 -31.77 -32.25
N ASP A 150 3.71 -31.90 -31.90
CA ASP A 150 3.01 -33.19 -32.00
C ASP A 150 2.88 -33.66 -33.45
N MET A 151 2.52 -32.76 -34.38
CA MET A 151 2.48 -33.10 -35.81
C MET A 151 3.85 -33.58 -36.30
N GLU A 152 4.92 -32.88 -35.96
CA GLU A 152 6.29 -33.24 -36.34
C GLU A 152 6.71 -34.60 -35.77
N ARG A 153 6.36 -34.91 -34.51
CA ARG A 153 6.57 -36.24 -33.92
C ARG A 153 5.85 -37.33 -34.70
N THR A 154 4.57 -37.13 -35.05
CA THR A 154 3.82 -38.15 -35.82
C THR A 154 4.38 -38.36 -37.22
N LEU A 155 4.88 -37.30 -37.87
CA LEU A 155 5.55 -37.40 -39.16
C LEU A 155 6.87 -38.17 -39.02
N ALA A 156 7.69 -37.83 -38.03
CA ALA A 156 8.96 -38.52 -37.77
C ALA A 156 8.75 -40.01 -37.44
N GLU A 157 7.69 -40.37 -36.70
CA GLU A 157 7.33 -41.76 -36.43
C GLU A 157 6.93 -42.51 -37.71
N ARG A 158 6.13 -41.88 -38.59
CA ARG A 158 5.76 -42.46 -39.88
C ARG A 158 6.96 -42.64 -40.80
N GLU A 159 7.86 -41.66 -40.84
CA GLU A 159 9.11 -41.75 -41.60
C GLU A 159 9.99 -42.89 -41.11
N ARG A 160 10.16 -43.03 -39.78
CA ARG A 160 10.88 -44.17 -39.19
C ARG A 160 10.24 -45.50 -39.57
N SER A 161 8.91 -45.62 -39.50
CA SER A 161 8.20 -46.85 -39.89
C SER A 161 8.39 -47.20 -41.36
N CYS A 162 8.36 -46.20 -42.26
CA CYS A 162 8.64 -46.42 -43.68
C CYS A 162 10.10 -46.84 -43.91
N ALA A 163 11.05 -46.19 -43.25
CA ALA A 163 12.47 -46.52 -43.35
C ALA A 163 12.75 -47.96 -42.87
N GLU A 164 12.17 -48.37 -41.74
CA GLU A 164 12.29 -49.71 -41.19
C GLU A 164 11.71 -50.76 -42.14
N ARG A 165 10.51 -50.54 -42.69
CA ARG A 165 9.92 -51.46 -43.70
C ARG A 165 10.80 -51.58 -44.94
N GLN A 166 11.35 -50.47 -45.42
CA GLN A 166 12.23 -50.48 -46.58
C GLN A 166 13.53 -51.24 -46.29
N GLN A 167 14.10 -51.06 -45.10
CA GLN A 167 15.30 -51.79 -44.68
C GLN A 167 15.03 -53.29 -44.55
N ASN A 168 13.93 -53.68 -43.92
CA ASN A 168 13.53 -55.08 -43.78
C ASN A 168 13.33 -55.73 -45.15
N ALA A 169 12.60 -55.07 -46.06
CA ALA A 169 12.40 -55.58 -47.42
C ALA A 169 13.72 -55.73 -48.21
N ARG A 170 14.68 -54.82 -48.01
CA ARG A 170 16.03 -54.94 -48.61
C ARG A 170 16.80 -56.12 -48.03
N ALA A 171 16.83 -56.24 -46.69
CA ALA A 171 17.51 -57.36 -46.02
C ALA A 171 16.92 -58.73 -46.40
N GLU A 172 15.60 -58.80 -46.61
CA GLU A 172 14.93 -60.03 -47.05
C GLU A 172 15.30 -60.41 -48.50
N ALA A 173 15.44 -59.43 -49.40
CA ALA A 173 15.91 -59.64 -50.77
C ALA A 173 17.39 -60.04 -50.83
N GLU A 174 18.25 -59.38 -50.05
CA GLU A 174 19.68 -59.73 -49.92
C GLU A 174 19.83 -61.16 -49.34
N GLY A 175 19.02 -61.53 -48.34
CA GLY A 175 18.99 -62.89 -47.81
C GLY A 175 18.54 -63.96 -48.81
N GLN A 176 17.70 -63.61 -49.80
CA GLN A 176 17.37 -64.52 -50.91
C GLN A 176 18.55 -64.74 -51.87
N GLU A 177 19.36 -63.71 -52.13
CA GLU A 177 20.60 -63.85 -52.91
C GLU A 177 21.62 -64.73 -52.18
N ASP A 178 21.77 -64.55 -50.87
CA ASP A 178 22.65 -65.39 -50.03
C ASP A 178 22.24 -66.88 -50.08
N ILE A 179 20.93 -67.17 -50.07
CA ILE A 179 20.42 -68.55 -50.21
C ILE A 179 20.78 -69.15 -51.57
N LEU A 180 20.67 -68.38 -52.65
CA LEU A 180 21.05 -68.82 -53.99
C LEU A 180 22.56 -69.12 -54.07
N ASP A 181 23.40 -68.31 -53.45
CA ASP A 181 24.85 -68.53 -53.41
C ASP A 181 25.21 -69.80 -52.64
N VAL A 182 24.53 -70.09 -51.52
CA VAL A 182 24.66 -71.37 -50.80
C VAL A 182 24.25 -72.55 -51.69
N ILE A 183 23.13 -72.46 -52.41
CA ILE A 183 22.66 -73.52 -53.31
C ILE A 183 23.67 -73.74 -54.44
N LEU A 184 24.17 -72.68 -55.07
CA LEU A 184 25.19 -72.77 -56.12
C LEU A 184 26.48 -73.40 -55.60
N THR A 185 26.89 -73.06 -54.38
CA THR A 185 28.07 -73.62 -53.73
C THR A 185 27.91 -75.13 -53.51
N VAL A 186 26.76 -75.57 -53.00
CA VAL A 186 26.45 -77.00 -52.81
C VAL A 186 26.41 -77.73 -54.15
N PHE A 187 25.79 -77.15 -55.18
CA PHE A 187 25.77 -77.73 -56.53
C PHE A 187 27.18 -77.90 -57.11
N ASN A 188 28.06 -76.90 -56.94
CA ASN A 188 29.46 -76.99 -57.38
C ASN A 188 30.23 -78.11 -56.67
N ILE A 189 30.09 -78.23 -55.35
CA ILE A 189 30.72 -79.31 -54.57
C ILE A 189 30.19 -80.68 -55.04
N ALA A 190 28.88 -80.83 -55.20
CA ALA A 190 28.25 -82.06 -55.68
C ALA A 190 28.72 -82.43 -57.09
N PHE A 191 28.78 -81.46 -58.01
CA PHE A 191 29.32 -81.64 -59.36
C PHE A 191 30.78 -82.08 -59.34
N PHE A 192 31.60 -81.49 -58.46
CA PHE A 192 33.01 -81.87 -58.29
C PHE A 192 33.16 -83.32 -57.81
N ILE A 193 32.34 -83.75 -56.84
CA ILE A 193 32.30 -85.14 -56.36
C ILE A 193 31.81 -86.08 -57.47
N LEU A 194 30.76 -85.72 -58.21
CA LEU A 194 30.23 -86.53 -59.29
C LEU A 194 31.27 -86.72 -60.40
N LYS A 195 32.03 -85.67 -60.72
CA LYS A 195 33.17 -85.73 -61.63
C LYS A 195 34.26 -86.68 -61.10
N LEU A 196 34.58 -86.64 -59.81
CA LEU A 196 35.56 -87.55 -59.20
C LEU A 196 35.11 -89.03 -59.19
N VAL A 197 33.80 -89.28 -59.11
CA VAL A 197 33.24 -90.65 -59.08
C VAL A 197 33.01 -91.21 -60.50
N PHE A 198 32.70 -90.36 -61.49
CA PHE A 198 32.33 -90.80 -62.85
C PHE A 198 33.39 -90.51 -63.93
N MET A 199 34.44 -89.71 -63.69
CA MET A 199 35.49 -89.42 -64.69
C MET A 199 36.85 -90.10 -64.43
N ASP A 200 36.93 -91.11 -63.57
CA ASP A 200 38.11 -91.99 -63.44
C ASP A 200 37.77 -93.47 -63.78
N ASN A 201 37.07 -93.70 -64.89
CA ASN A 201 36.88 -95.02 -65.50
C ASN A 201 36.87 -94.95 -67.03
#